data_AF-R1CPB6-F1
#
_entry.id   AF-R1CPB6-F1
#
_cell.length_a   1.000
_cell.length_b   1.000
_cell.length_c   1.000
_cell.angle_alpha   90.00
_cell.angle_beta   90.00
_cell.angle_gamma   90.00
#
_symmetry.space_group_name_H-M   'P 1'
#
loop_
_entity.id
_entity.type
_entity.pdbx_description
1 polymer ?
#
loop_
_entity_poly.entity_id
_entity_poly.type
_entity_poly.pdbx_seq_one_letter_code
_entity_poly.pdbx_strand_id
1 'polypeptide(L)'
;SSLVSIGVGAFYGCSSLVSIDLPATLTSIGDGAFGSCSALSSITFSATLTSIGNRAFECCSSLVYIDLPATLTTIGGNAFARCSSLARVILPAGLTSIGHNAFDSCSALTSIHLPAALTSIGNGAFSGCTSLAYVAFPASLTSIDSAFWNCSSLARVTFPAGLTSIGSLAFALCSSLSRVTVPDTATIGDEAFESETTVLRLPPATMRWYEAVDGALAYKRFALEHKAGLLGWLERAQIRLGSYGPDGAARKRDREEFEGDFGHGAAAGSCVRDC
;
A
#
# COMPACT_ATOMS: atom_id res chain seq x y z
N SER A 1 -31.22 22.56 12.21
CA SER A 1 -29.90 23.01 12.69
C SER A 1 -29.14 23.62 11.52
N SER A 2 -28.57 24.82 11.68
CA SER A 2 -27.82 25.55 10.65
C SER A 2 -26.30 25.47 10.84
N LEU A 3 -25.81 24.50 11.62
CA LEU A 3 -24.39 24.39 11.91
C LEU A 3 -23.63 23.94 10.65
N VAL A 4 -22.72 24.78 10.17
CA VAL A 4 -21.92 24.55 8.96
C VAL A 4 -20.49 24.14 9.30
N SER A 5 -19.98 24.50 10.48
CA SER A 5 -18.62 24.17 10.91
C SER A 5 -18.52 23.83 12.40
N ILE A 6 -17.55 22.99 12.75
CA ILE A 6 -17.10 22.80 14.13
C ILE A 6 -15.79 23.58 14.29
N GLY A 7 -15.74 24.46 15.30
CA GLY A 7 -14.60 25.32 15.56
C GLY A 7 -13.37 24.58 16.06
N VAL A 8 -12.23 25.29 16.03
CA VAL A 8 -10.95 24.81 16.58
C VAL A 8 -11.14 24.39 18.04
N GLY A 9 -10.73 23.17 18.37
CA GLY A 9 -10.74 22.64 19.74
C GLY A 9 -12.11 22.49 20.40
N ALA A 10 -13.22 22.54 19.66
CA ALA A 10 -14.57 22.63 20.23
C ALA A 10 -14.93 21.53 21.26
N PHE A 11 -14.42 20.32 21.05
CA PHE A 11 -14.56 19.17 21.94
C PHE A 11 -13.19 18.61 22.37
N TYR A 12 -12.13 19.42 22.34
CA TYR A 12 -10.80 18.96 22.70
C TYR A 12 -10.78 18.43 24.14
N GLY A 13 -10.25 17.22 24.33
CA GLY A 13 -10.12 16.59 25.63
C GLY A 13 -11.44 16.11 26.24
N CYS A 14 -12.53 16.06 25.49
CA CYS A 14 -13.80 15.47 25.94
C CYS A 14 -13.67 13.93 26.04
N SER A 15 -12.89 13.45 27.00
CA SER A 15 -12.51 12.04 27.19
C SER A 15 -13.68 11.11 27.52
N SER A 16 -14.85 11.65 27.86
CA SER A 16 -16.09 10.89 28.08
C SER A 16 -17.04 10.89 26.87
N LEU A 17 -16.72 11.61 25.79
CA LEU A 17 -17.54 11.64 24.58
C LEU A 17 -17.40 10.31 23.83
N VAL A 18 -18.46 9.50 23.82
CA VAL A 18 -18.45 8.16 23.19
C VAL A 18 -18.89 8.21 21.72
N SER A 19 -19.84 9.08 21.41
CA SER A 19 -20.42 9.29 20.07
C SER A 19 -20.96 10.70 19.95
N ILE A 20 -21.07 11.20 18.71
CA ILE A 20 -21.67 12.49 18.40
C ILE A 20 -22.41 12.42 17.06
N ASP A 21 -23.62 12.98 17.03
CA ASP A 21 -24.37 13.14 15.79
C ASP A 21 -23.99 14.47 15.13
N LEU A 22 -23.31 14.38 13.98
CA LEU A 22 -22.94 15.54 13.20
C LEU A 22 -24.10 15.97 12.28
N PRO A 23 -24.41 17.27 12.16
CA PRO A 23 -25.48 17.74 11.29
C PRO A 23 -25.10 17.55 9.81
N ALA A 24 -26.10 17.21 8.97
CA ALA A 24 -25.89 16.99 7.53
C ALA A 24 -25.45 18.24 6.74
N THR A 25 -25.56 19.42 7.34
CA THR A 25 -25.11 20.71 6.79
C THR A 25 -23.63 21.00 7.08
N LEU A 26 -22.95 20.14 7.84
CA LEU A 26 -21.57 20.37 8.26
C LEU A 26 -20.61 20.19 7.08
N THR A 27 -19.86 21.26 6.77
CA THR A 27 -18.88 21.29 5.67
C THR A 27 -17.43 21.24 6.17
N SER A 28 -17.13 21.58 7.43
CA SER A 28 -15.75 21.59 7.94
C SER A 28 -15.63 21.24 9.42
N ILE A 29 -14.57 20.51 9.78
CA ILE A 29 -14.14 20.24 11.16
C ILE A 29 -12.80 20.94 11.39
N GLY A 30 -12.75 21.87 12.35
CA GLY A 30 -11.56 22.66 12.64
C GLY A 30 -10.43 21.89 13.33
N ASP A 31 -9.28 22.55 13.44
CA ASP A 31 -8.09 21.98 14.06
C ASP A 31 -8.34 21.55 15.51
N GLY A 32 -7.91 20.35 15.89
CA GLY A 32 -8.06 19.81 17.23
C GLY A 32 -9.51 19.62 17.70
N ALA A 33 -10.51 19.75 16.82
CA ALA A 33 -11.93 19.82 17.21
C ALA A 33 -12.38 18.68 18.13
N PHE A 34 -11.91 17.46 17.91
CA PHE A 34 -12.14 16.27 18.74
C PHE A 34 -10.83 15.66 19.27
N GLY A 35 -9.73 16.42 19.25
CA GLY A 35 -8.44 15.93 19.75
C GLY A 35 -8.54 15.47 21.19
N SER A 36 -7.92 14.34 21.54
CA SER A 36 -7.97 13.70 22.85
C SER A 36 -9.37 13.28 23.34
N CYS A 37 -10.36 13.10 22.44
CA CYS A 37 -11.61 12.43 22.77
C CYS A 37 -11.39 10.90 22.85
N SER A 38 -10.68 10.43 23.88
CA SER A 38 -10.20 9.04 23.95
C SER A 38 -11.31 7.98 23.99
N ALA A 39 -12.53 8.30 24.46
CA ALA A 39 -13.67 7.39 24.45
C ALA A 39 -14.48 7.41 23.14
N LEU A 40 -14.19 8.32 22.21
CA LEU A 40 -14.94 8.45 20.95
C LEU A 40 -14.70 7.19 20.11
N SER A 41 -15.71 6.35 20.04
CA SER A 41 -15.62 5.01 19.43
C SER A 41 -16.25 4.95 18.04
N SER A 42 -17.16 5.88 17.76
CA SER A 42 -17.84 5.99 16.47
C SER A 42 -18.14 7.45 16.15
N ILE A 43 -18.08 7.79 14.87
CA ILE A 43 -18.50 9.08 14.35
C ILE A 43 -19.03 8.89 12.93
N THR A 44 -20.15 9.54 12.62
CA THR A 44 -20.71 9.58 11.27
C THR A 44 -20.44 10.95 10.68
N PHE A 45 -19.69 11.00 9.58
CA PHE A 45 -19.37 12.24 8.90
C PHE A 45 -20.52 12.72 8.02
N SER A 46 -20.68 14.03 7.93
CA SER A 46 -21.63 14.66 7.00
C SER A 46 -21.21 14.41 5.55
N ALA A 47 -22.17 14.06 4.69
CA ALA A 47 -21.94 13.89 3.25
C ALA A 47 -21.50 15.18 2.53
N THR A 48 -21.58 16.34 3.19
CA THR A 48 -21.17 17.64 2.67
C THR A 48 -19.81 18.11 3.21
N LEU A 49 -19.13 17.29 4.03
CA LEU A 49 -17.85 17.63 4.63
C LEU A 49 -16.74 17.69 3.57
N THR A 50 -16.06 18.83 3.47
CA THR A 50 -14.99 19.07 2.50
C THR A 50 -13.60 19.17 3.13
N SER A 51 -13.51 19.40 4.45
CA SER A 51 -12.22 19.51 5.15
C SER A 51 -12.24 18.97 6.59
N ILE A 52 -11.11 18.35 6.95
CA ILE A 52 -10.77 17.93 8.32
C ILE A 52 -9.45 18.60 8.69
N GLY A 53 -9.48 19.43 9.73
CA GLY A 53 -8.34 20.20 10.21
C GLY A 53 -7.22 19.36 10.84
N ASN A 54 -6.12 20.03 11.16
CA ASN A 54 -4.98 19.39 11.80
C ASN A 54 -5.36 18.88 13.19
N ARG A 55 -4.87 17.70 13.59
CA ARG A 55 -5.15 17.08 14.90
C ARG A 55 -6.64 16.91 15.22
N ALA A 56 -7.55 16.99 14.23
CA ALA A 56 -8.99 17.03 14.47
C ALA A 56 -9.51 15.86 15.30
N PHE A 57 -8.92 14.67 15.17
CA PHE A 57 -9.22 13.44 15.91
C PHE A 57 -7.94 12.80 16.48
N GLU A 58 -6.90 13.60 16.74
CA GLU A 58 -5.67 13.09 17.36
C GLU A 58 -5.99 12.42 18.71
N CYS A 59 -5.38 11.28 19.02
CA CYS A 59 -5.58 10.54 20.26
C CYS A 59 -7.04 10.07 20.53
N CYS A 60 -7.88 9.94 19.51
CA CYS A 60 -9.18 9.24 19.60
C CYS A 60 -8.96 7.72 19.65
N SER A 61 -8.36 7.23 20.74
CA SER A 61 -7.84 5.86 20.85
C SER A 61 -8.89 4.76 20.82
N SER A 62 -10.18 5.07 21.05
CA SER A 62 -11.29 4.11 20.95
C SER A 62 -11.91 4.03 19.55
N LEU A 63 -11.52 4.88 18.61
CA LEU A 63 -12.13 4.93 17.28
C LEU A 63 -11.65 3.73 16.46
N VAL A 64 -12.59 2.87 16.02
CA VAL A 64 -12.25 1.59 15.35
C VAL A 64 -12.39 1.64 13.84
N TYR A 65 -13.36 2.42 13.35
CA TYR A 65 -13.74 2.49 11.96
C TYR A 65 -14.06 3.93 11.56
N ILE A 66 -13.62 4.32 10.37
CA ILE A 66 -13.90 5.62 9.78
C ILE A 66 -14.32 5.46 8.32
N ASP A 67 -15.44 6.08 7.97
CA ASP A 67 -15.92 6.23 6.60
C ASP A 67 -15.91 7.71 6.21
N LEU A 68 -14.96 8.10 5.37
CA LEU A 68 -14.79 9.51 4.98
C LEU A 68 -15.70 9.84 3.78
N PRO A 69 -16.40 10.99 3.81
CA PRO A 69 -17.38 11.33 2.80
C PRO A 69 -16.72 11.65 1.45
N ALA A 70 -17.42 11.35 0.36
CA ALA A 70 -16.92 11.49 -1.00
C ALA A 70 -16.48 12.92 -1.39
N THR A 71 -16.99 13.94 -0.68
CA THR A 71 -16.67 15.36 -0.88
C THR A 71 -15.34 15.80 -0.26
N LEU A 72 -14.74 14.98 0.60
CA LEU A 72 -13.50 15.31 1.28
C LEU A 72 -12.31 15.17 0.31
N THR A 73 -11.56 16.26 0.15
CA THR A 73 -10.42 16.30 -0.78
C THR A 73 -9.07 16.27 -0.06
N THR A 74 -9.03 16.67 1.22
CA THR A 74 -7.79 16.73 2.01
C THR A 74 -8.00 16.24 3.45
N ILE A 75 -6.95 15.65 4.02
CA ILE A 75 -6.87 15.29 5.45
C ILE A 75 -5.71 16.09 6.06
N GLY A 76 -5.98 16.84 7.14
CA GLY A 76 -4.98 17.64 7.84
C GLY A 76 -3.85 16.82 8.48
N GLY A 77 -2.77 17.51 8.85
CA GLY A 77 -1.65 16.90 9.57
C GLY A 77 -2.09 16.39 10.95
N ASN A 78 -1.60 15.22 11.34
CA ASN A 78 -1.98 14.54 12.59
C ASN A 78 -3.50 14.31 12.77
N ALA A 79 -4.32 14.44 11.73
CA ALA A 79 -5.78 14.45 11.86
C ALA A 79 -6.35 13.23 12.59
N PHE A 80 -5.78 12.05 12.40
CA PHE A 80 -6.12 10.80 13.08
C PHE A 80 -4.91 10.16 13.76
N ALA A 81 -3.87 10.94 14.09
CA ALA A 81 -2.69 10.42 14.77
C ALA A 81 -3.08 9.78 16.11
N ARG A 82 -2.43 8.66 16.45
CA ARG A 82 -2.61 7.90 17.70
C ARG A 82 -4.04 7.41 17.92
N CYS A 83 -4.83 7.23 16.87
CA CYS A 83 -6.06 6.44 16.92
C CYS A 83 -5.71 4.94 16.96
N SER A 84 -5.17 4.47 18.09
CA SER A 84 -4.55 3.15 18.20
C SER A 84 -5.47 1.97 17.91
N SER A 85 -6.79 2.13 18.10
CA SER A 85 -7.79 1.09 17.78
C SER A 85 -8.32 1.16 16.35
N LEU A 86 -7.89 2.14 15.55
CA LEU A 86 -8.41 2.37 14.19
C LEU A 86 -7.95 1.26 13.26
N ALA A 87 -8.82 0.28 13.05
CA ALA A 87 -8.53 -0.92 12.28
C ALA A 87 -8.83 -0.77 10.79
N ARG A 88 -9.78 0.12 10.45
CA ARG A 88 -10.24 0.32 9.06
C ARG A 88 -10.60 1.77 8.78
N VAL A 89 -10.09 2.26 7.65
CA VAL A 89 -10.42 3.58 7.11
C VAL A 89 -10.85 3.41 5.65
N ILE A 90 -11.99 4.00 5.30
CA ILE A 90 -12.42 4.15 3.90
C ILE A 90 -12.07 5.58 3.46
N LEU A 91 -11.08 5.70 2.57
CA LEU A 91 -10.70 6.96 1.96
C LEU A 91 -11.61 7.27 0.76
N PRO A 92 -11.99 8.53 0.54
CA PRO A 92 -12.86 8.89 -0.56
C PRO A 92 -12.08 8.93 -1.88
N ALA A 93 -12.75 8.56 -2.98
CA ALA A 93 -12.12 8.47 -4.30
C ALA A 93 -11.51 9.79 -4.79
N GLY A 94 -12.06 10.93 -4.35
CA GLY A 94 -11.60 12.28 -4.69
C GLY A 94 -10.51 12.85 -3.77
N LEU A 95 -9.99 12.07 -2.82
CA LEU A 95 -8.93 12.53 -1.92
C LEU A 95 -7.63 12.75 -2.70
N THR A 96 -7.08 13.96 -2.62
CA THR A 96 -5.85 14.35 -3.34
C THR A 96 -4.63 14.43 -2.43
N SER A 97 -4.81 14.68 -1.13
CA SER A 97 -3.70 14.85 -0.19
C SER A 97 -3.98 14.30 1.21
N ILE A 98 -2.99 13.62 1.77
CA ILE A 98 -2.93 13.17 3.17
C ILE A 98 -1.81 13.95 3.87
N GLY A 99 -2.14 14.66 4.95
CA GLY A 99 -1.19 15.48 5.70
C GLY A 99 -0.09 14.69 6.43
N HIS A 100 0.93 15.40 6.91
CA HIS A 100 2.00 14.82 7.71
C HIS A 100 1.42 14.11 8.96
N ASN A 101 1.93 12.93 9.29
CA ASN A 101 1.48 12.14 10.44
C ASN A 101 -0.04 11.88 10.53
N ALA A 102 -0.80 12.01 9.43
CA ALA A 102 -2.26 11.98 9.47
C ALA A 102 -2.84 10.72 10.15
N PHE A 103 -2.20 9.57 9.97
CA PHE A 103 -2.53 8.28 10.61
C PHE A 103 -1.34 7.71 11.39
N ASP A 104 -0.43 8.57 11.88
CA ASP A 104 0.70 8.12 12.70
C ASP A 104 0.21 7.30 13.90
N SER A 105 0.91 6.23 14.23
CA SER A 105 0.63 5.34 15.37
C SER A 105 -0.79 4.76 15.39
N CYS A 106 -1.45 4.61 14.23
CA CYS A 106 -2.69 3.82 14.09
C CYS A 106 -2.35 2.31 14.08
N SER A 107 -1.88 1.80 15.21
CA SER A 107 -1.27 0.47 15.30
C SER A 107 -2.19 -0.70 14.96
N ALA A 108 -3.51 -0.54 15.05
CA ALA A 108 -4.49 -1.55 14.63
C ALA A 108 -4.83 -1.54 13.13
N LEU A 109 -4.38 -0.53 12.35
CA LEU A 109 -4.74 -0.41 10.94
C LEU A 109 -4.10 -1.53 10.12
N THR A 110 -4.91 -2.46 9.60
CA THR A 110 -4.40 -3.66 8.92
C THR A 110 -4.20 -3.48 7.42
N SER A 111 -4.99 -2.60 6.81
CA SER A 111 -4.99 -2.33 5.38
C SER A 111 -5.50 -0.92 5.08
N ILE A 112 -4.94 -0.30 4.06
CA ILE A 112 -5.40 1.00 3.55
C ILE A 112 -5.51 0.94 2.03
N HIS A 113 -6.65 1.39 1.49
CA HIS A 113 -6.82 1.56 0.05
C HIS A 113 -6.57 3.03 -0.31
N LEU A 114 -5.43 3.30 -0.96
CA LEU A 114 -5.07 4.64 -1.41
C LEU A 114 -5.83 4.97 -2.72
N PRO A 115 -6.61 6.07 -2.76
CA PRO A 115 -7.43 6.38 -3.92
C PRO A 115 -6.59 6.81 -5.12
N ALA A 116 -7.11 6.57 -6.33
CA ALA A 116 -6.41 6.85 -7.58
C ALA A 116 -6.13 8.35 -7.82
N ALA A 117 -6.89 9.25 -7.19
CA ALA A 117 -6.70 10.69 -7.29
C ALA A 117 -5.62 11.23 -6.34
N LEU A 118 -5.06 10.41 -5.45
CA LEU A 118 -4.08 10.83 -4.46
C LEU A 118 -2.77 11.22 -5.15
N THR A 119 -2.30 12.43 -4.88
CA THR A 119 -1.06 12.98 -5.47
C THR A 119 0.02 13.24 -4.41
N SER A 120 -0.35 13.30 -3.13
CA SER A 120 0.60 13.57 -2.04
C SER A 120 0.27 12.78 -0.77
N ILE A 121 1.33 12.24 -0.16
CA ILE A 121 1.32 11.60 1.15
C ILE A 121 2.39 12.30 1.99
N GLY A 122 1.96 12.93 3.08
CA GLY A 122 2.86 13.68 3.96
C GLY A 122 3.86 12.78 4.69
N ASN A 123 4.94 13.41 5.14
CA ASN A 123 5.95 12.77 6.00
C ASN A 123 5.29 12.11 7.23
N GLY A 124 5.66 10.87 7.52
CA GLY A 124 5.12 10.07 8.62
C GLY A 124 3.62 9.76 8.55
N ALA A 125 2.94 9.98 7.42
CA ALA A 125 1.48 9.84 7.33
C ALA A 125 0.93 8.51 7.86
N PHE A 126 1.67 7.42 7.74
CA PHE A 126 1.33 6.09 8.26
C PHE A 126 2.43 5.53 9.17
N SER A 127 3.30 6.38 9.72
CA SER A 127 4.36 5.97 10.64
C SER A 127 3.77 5.17 11.81
N GLY A 128 4.42 4.09 12.25
CA GLY A 128 3.97 3.29 13.39
C GLY A 128 2.65 2.54 13.19
N CYS A 129 2.14 2.42 11.95
CA CYS A 129 1.03 1.50 11.64
C CYS A 129 1.52 0.04 11.66
N THR A 130 1.84 -0.47 12.85
CA THR A 130 2.55 -1.75 13.02
C THR A 130 1.77 -2.98 12.55
N SER A 131 0.44 -2.92 12.41
CA SER A 131 -0.39 -4.01 11.85
C SER A 131 -0.63 -3.90 10.34
N LEU A 132 -0.17 -2.82 9.68
CA LEU A 132 -0.42 -2.59 8.27
C LEU A 132 0.35 -3.61 7.44
N ALA A 133 -0.35 -4.52 6.76
CA ALA A 133 0.28 -5.66 6.08
C ALA A 133 0.55 -5.43 4.60
N TYR A 134 -0.25 -4.56 3.96
CA TYR A 134 -0.22 -4.32 2.52
C TYR A 134 -0.54 -2.88 2.16
N VAL A 135 0.22 -2.34 1.20
CA VAL A 135 -0.04 -1.02 0.59
C VAL A 135 0.09 -1.12 -0.93
N ALA A 136 -0.93 -0.63 -1.63
CA ALA A 136 -0.90 -0.39 -3.07
C ALA A 136 -0.87 1.11 -3.33
N PHE A 137 0.20 1.60 -3.96
CA PHE A 137 0.29 3.01 -4.32
C PHE A 137 -0.43 3.29 -5.64
N PRO A 138 -1.14 4.42 -5.76
CA PRO A 138 -1.84 4.79 -6.99
C PRO A 138 -0.82 5.20 -8.07
N ALA A 139 -1.19 4.96 -9.33
CA ALA A 139 -0.33 5.26 -10.48
C ALA A 139 0.02 6.74 -10.65
N SER A 140 -0.75 7.64 -10.04
CA SER A 140 -0.53 9.09 -10.02
C SER A 140 0.62 9.54 -9.12
N LEU A 141 1.06 8.69 -8.18
CA LEU A 141 2.05 9.10 -7.18
C LEU A 141 3.46 9.03 -7.75
N THR A 142 4.16 10.16 -7.76
CA THR A 142 5.53 10.26 -8.27
C THR A 142 6.59 10.18 -7.18
N SER A 143 6.25 10.50 -5.93
CA SER A 143 7.17 10.46 -4.81
C SER A 143 6.54 9.90 -3.54
N ILE A 144 7.34 9.19 -2.74
CA ILE A 144 6.97 8.70 -1.42
C ILE A 144 8.03 9.22 -0.46
N ASP A 145 7.65 10.02 0.54
CA ASP A 145 8.56 10.53 1.58
C ASP A 145 8.69 9.53 2.75
N SER A 146 9.13 9.94 3.95
CA SER A 146 9.21 9.13 5.17
C SER A 146 7.84 8.66 5.72
N ALA A 147 6.94 8.15 4.88
CA ALA A 147 5.53 7.97 5.20
C ALA A 147 5.20 6.67 5.96
N PHE A 148 6.01 5.61 5.82
CA PHE A 148 5.71 4.25 6.35
C PHE A 148 6.77 3.76 7.35
N TRP A 149 7.46 4.68 8.03
CA TRP A 149 8.43 4.34 9.07
C TRP A 149 7.79 3.43 10.15
N ASN A 150 8.48 2.36 10.54
CA ASN A 150 8.04 1.41 11.58
C ASN A 150 6.67 0.74 11.31
N CYS A 151 6.34 0.48 10.04
CA CYS A 151 5.25 -0.43 9.69
C CYS A 151 5.75 -1.88 9.72
N SER A 152 6.02 -2.42 10.91
CA SER A 152 6.74 -3.70 11.07
C SER A 152 6.05 -4.93 10.45
N SER A 153 4.72 -4.95 10.32
CA SER A 153 3.97 -6.03 9.63
C SER A 153 3.85 -5.84 8.11
N LEU A 154 4.37 -4.74 7.55
CA LEU A 154 4.24 -4.43 6.13
C LEU A 154 5.07 -5.41 5.31
N ALA A 155 4.42 -6.44 4.79
CA ALA A 155 5.08 -7.52 4.07
C ALA A 155 5.04 -7.30 2.54
N ARG A 156 4.09 -6.49 2.05
CA ARG A 156 3.83 -6.33 0.62
C ARG A 156 3.58 -4.87 0.27
N VAL A 157 4.33 -4.37 -0.70
CA VAL A 157 4.18 -3.03 -1.26
C VAL A 157 4.18 -3.10 -2.79
N THR A 158 3.20 -2.43 -3.42
CA THR A 158 3.12 -2.28 -4.87
C THR A 158 3.40 -0.82 -5.23
N PHE A 159 4.56 -0.56 -5.83
CA PHE A 159 5.00 0.77 -6.25
C PHE A 159 4.51 1.09 -7.67
N PRO A 160 4.17 2.36 -7.99
CA PRO A 160 3.74 2.71 -9.32
C PRO A 160 4.95 2.78 -10.27
N ALA A 161 4.77 2.37 -11.53
CA ALA A 161 5.84 2.42 -12.53
C ALA A 161 6.37 3.84 -12.80
N GLY A 162 5.56 4.88 -12.53
CA GLY A 162 5.93 6.29 -12.65
C GLY A 162 6.63 6.88 -11.43
N LEU A 163 6.98 6.08 -10.42
CA LEU A 163 7.65 6.56 -9.22
C LEU A 163 9.06 7.07 -9.55
N THR A 164 9.37 8.30 -9.14
CA THR A 164 10.66 8.95 -9.37
C THR A 164 11.53 9.02 -8.13
N SER A 165 10.95 8.96 -6.93
CA SER A 165 11.74 9.05 -5.68
C SER A 165 11.08 8.38 -4.49
N ILE A 166 11.90 7.68 -3.70
CA ILE A 166 11.58 7.18 -2.36
C ILE A 166 12.49 7.92 -1.38
N GLY A 167 11.90 8.63 -0.42
CA GLY A 167 12.62 9.43 0.57
C GLY A 167 13.36 8.59 1.60
N SER A 168 14.29 9.24 2.31
CA SER A 168 15.03 8.59 3.39
C SER A 168 14.07 8.08 4.46
N LEU A 169 14.37 6.91 5.04
CA LEU A 169 13.57 6.27 6.08
C LEU A 169 12.11 5.93 5.70
N ALA A 170 11.72 6.01 4.42
CA ALA A 170 10.35 5.75 3.93
C ALA A 170 9.72 4.45 4.45
N PHE A 171 10.51 3.38 4.47
CA PHE A 171 10.14 2.05 4.95
C PHE A 171 11.17 1.50 5.95
N ALA A 172 11.91 2.37 6.64
CA ALA A 172 12.76 1.93 7.74
C ALA A 172 11.90 1.28 8.84
N LEU A 173 12.44 0.29 9.52
CA LEU A 173 11.80 -0.58 10.51
C LEU A 173 10.58 -1.36 9.99
N CYS A 174 10.42 -1.50 8.67
CA CYS A 174 9.46 -2.42 8.05
C CYS A 174 10.05 -3.84 8.00
N SER A 175 10.23 -4.48 9.16
CA SER A 175 10.96 -5.75 9.30
C SER A 175 10.36 -6.94 8.53
N SER A 176 9.06 -6.89 8.17
CA SER A 176 8.43 -7.92 7.34
C SER A 176 8.62 -7.72 5.84
N LEU A 177 9.14 -6.56 5.42
CA LEU A 177 9.31 -6.20 4.01
C LEU A 177 10.58 -6.84 3.44
N SER A 178 10.49 -8.09 3.02
CA SER A 178 11.68 -8.84 2.55
C SER A 178 12.09 -8.54 1.11
N ARG A 179 11.14 -8.13 0.26
CA ARG A 179 11.39 -7.87 -1.16
C ARG A 179 10.48 -6.77 -1.69
N VAL A 180 11.06 -5.89 -2.50
CA VAL A 180 10.34 -4.86 -3.24
C VAL A 180 10.80 -4.79 -4.69
N THR A 181 9.90 -4.34 -5.56
CA THR A 181 10.22 -3.99 -6.94
C THR A 181 10.06 -2.49 -7.10
N VAL A 182 11.09 -1.79 -7.55
CA VAL A 182 11.14 -0.33 -7.68
C VAL A 182 11.55 0.03 -9.12
N PRO A 183 11.05 1.13 -9.71
CA PRO A 183 11.56 1.59 -11.00
C PRO A 183 13.08 1.83 -10.97
N ASP A 184 13.79 1.40 -12.01
CA ASP A 184 15.23 1.66 -12.16
C ASP A 184 15.56 3.15 -12.28
N THR A 185 14.58 3.96 -12.68
CA THR A 185 14.64 5.44 -12.73
C THR A 185 14.44 6.12 -11.40
N ALA A 186 13.94 5.43 -10.36
CA ALA A 186 13.63 6.07 -9.09
C ALA A 186 14.91 6.33 -8.28
N THR A 187 14.99 7.46 -7.58
CA THR A 187 15.98 7.66 -6.51
C THR A 187 15.50 6.98 -5.24
N ILE A 188 16.42 6.41 -4.46
CA ILE A 188 16.12 5.80 -3.15
C ILE A 188 17.00 6.52 -2.14
N GLY A 189 16.37 7.15 -1.15
CA GLY A 189 17.04 7.87 -0.07
C GLY A 189 17.71 6.94 0.93
N ASP A 190 18.53 7.54 1.79
CA ASP A 190 19.30 6.82 2.81
C ASP A 190 18.37 6.03 3.74
N GLU A 191 18.71 4.77 4.00
CA GLU A 191 17.94 3.87 4.88
C GLU A 191 16.44 3.81 4.55
N ALA A 192 16.07 4.05 3.28
CA ALA A 192 14.67 3.96 2.86
C ALA A 192 14.07 2.56 3.07
N PHE A 193 14.90 1.52 3.05
CA PHE A 193 14.54 0.14 3.35
C PHE A 193 15.56 -0.46 4.33
N GLU A 194 15.16 -1.47 5.09
CA GLU A 194 16.05 -2.26 5.93
C GLU A 194 17.17 -2.92 5.09
N SER A 195 18.34 -3.14 5.68
CA SER A 195 19.49 -3.77 5.01
C SER A 195 19.19 -5.18 4.48
N GLU A 196 18.23 -5.86 5.12
CA GLU A 196 17.76 -7.20 4.73
C GLU A 196 16.73 -7.19 3.58
N THR A 197 16.22 -6.00 3.20
CA THR A 197 15.22 -5.88 2.13
C THR A 197 15.87 -6.06 0.77
N THR A 198 15.46 -7.08 0.02
CA THR A 198 15.90 -7.23 -1.37
C THR A 198 15.18 -6.23 -2.27
N VAL A 199 15.91 -5.25 -2.80
CA VAL A 199 15.38 -4.26 -3.75
C VAL A 199 15.68 -4.68 -5.19
N LEU A 200 14.65 -5.11 -5.91
CA LEU A 200 14.75 -5.37 -7.35
C LEU A 200 14.42 -4.09 -8.13
N ARG A 201 15.36 -3.63 -8.97
CA ARG A 201 15.15 -2.50 -9.87
C ARG A 201 14.78 -2.98 -11.26
N LEU A 202 13.66 -2.47 -11.79
CA LEU A 202 13.16 -2.84 -13.13
C LEU A 202 12.81 -1.58 -13.95
N PRO A 203 12.95 -1.62 -15.28
CA PRO A 203 12.40 -0.60 -16.15
C PRO A 203 10.88 -0.45 -15.94
N PRO A 204 10.32 0.78 -15.93
CA PRO A 204 8.88 1.02 -15.76
C PRO A 204 7.97 0.15 -16.66
N ALA A 205 8.40 -0.11 -17.90
CA ALA A 205 7.66 -0.92 -18.86
C ALA A 205 7.52 -2.41 -18.45
N THR A 206 8.40 -2.90 -17.58
CA THR A 206 8.47 -4.33 -17.18
C THR A 206 7.87 -4.61 -15.80
N MET A 207 7.68 -3.58 -14.96
CA MET A 207 7.11 -3.77 -13.61
C MET A 207 5.69 -4.36 -13.64
N ARG A 208 4.83 -3.93 -14.58
CA ARG A 208 3.47 -4.47 -14.72
C ARG A 208 3.46 -5.97 -15.05
N TRP A 209 4.46 -6.41 -15.82
CA TRP A 209 4.62 -7.83 -16.15
C TRP A 209 5.13 -8.62 -14.94
N TYR A 210 6.10 -8.06 -14.22
CA TYR A 210 6.69 -8.72 -13.07
C TYR A 210 5.66 -8.95 -11.95
N GLU A 211 4.83 -7.97 -11.63
CA GLU A 211 3.77 -8.12 -10.61
C GLU A 211 2.74 -9.20 -10.99
N ALA A 212 2.33 -9.24 -12.27
CA ALA A 212 1.40 -10.25 -12.77
C ALA A 212 2.02 -11.66 -12.72
N VAL A 213 3.31 -11.79 -13.06
CA VAL A 213 4.05 -13.05 -13.03
C VAL A 213 4.31 -13.52 -11.60
N ASP A 214 4.74 -12.63 -10.70
CA ASP A 214 5.00 -12.94 -9.29
C ASP A 214 3.70 -13.35 -8.58
N GLY A 215 2.58 -12.67 -8.87
CA GLY A 215 1.25 -13.07 -8.42
C GLY A 215 0.83 -14.45 -8.94
N ALA A 216 1.04 -14.73 -10.23
CA ALA A 216 0.76 -16.04 -10.82
C ALA A 216 1.66 -17.15 -10.26
N LEU A 217 2.91 -16.83 -9.90
CA LEU A 217 3.85 -17.74 -9.26
C LEU A 217 3.49 -18.00 -7.80
N ALA A 218 3.10 -16.99 -7.03
CA ALA A 218 2.63 -17.16 -5.66
C ALA A 218 1.39 -18.08 -5.62
N TYR A 219 0.45 -17.88 -6.55
CA TYR A 219 -0.69 -18.78 -6.74
C TYR A 219 -0.26 -20.21 -7.09
N LYS A 220 0.72 -20.38 -7.99
CA LYS A 220 1.25 -21.71 -8.36
C LYS A 220 2.09 -22.37 -7.26
N ARG A 221 2.85 -21.61 -6.46
CA ARG A 221 3.60 -22.11 -5.29
C ARG A 221 2.65 -22.68 -4.23
N PHE A 222 1.49 -22.03 -4.05
CA PHE A 222 0.41 -22.56 -3.21
C PHE A 222 -0.29 -23.78 -3.84
N ALA A 223 -0.42 -23.85 -5.18
CA ALA A 223 -1.13 -24.92 -5.88
C ALA A 223 -0.29 -26.16 -6.27
N LEU A 224 1.05 -26.10 -6.18
CA LEU A 224 1.97 -27.13 -6.68
C LEU A 224 3.07 -27.48 -5.67
N GLU A 225 2.70 -28.01 -4.50
CA GLU A 225 3.67 -28.67 -3.60
C GLU A 225 4.22 -30.00 -4.16
N HIS A 226 3.83 -30.43 -5.37
CA HIS A 226 4.21 -31.75 -5.93
C HIS A 226 4.78 -31.75 -7.37
N LYS A 227 5.21 -30.61 -7.94
CA LYS A 227 5.88 -30.60 -9.27
C LYS A 227 7.17 -29.78 -9.30
N ALA A 228 8.26 -30.37 -8.82
CA ALA A 228 9.60 -29.78 -8.70
C ALA A 228 10.20 -29.24 -10.02
N GLY A 229 9.85 -29.83 -11.18
CA GLY A 229 10.45 -29.45 -12.47
C GLY A 229 10.05 -28.05 -12.96
N LEU A 230 8.82 -27.60 -12.70
CA LEU A 230 8.32 -26.32 -13.19
C LEU A 230 8.83 -25.14 -12.35
N LEU A 231 8.98 -25.35 -11.04
CA LEU A 231 9.57 -24.38 -10.10
C LEU A 231 11.02 -24.06 -10.48
N GLY A 232 11.82 -25.08 -10.77
CA GLY A 232 13.21 -24.90 -11.17
C GLY A 232 13.36 -24.09 -12.48
N TRP A 233 12.46 -24.26 -13.45
CA TRP A 233 12.49 -23.45 -14.67
C TRP A 233 12.14 -21.98 -14.41
N LEU A 234 11.12 -21.70 -13.60
CA LEU A 234 10.69 -20.33 -13.29
C LEU A 234 11.75 -19.57 -12.48
N GLU A 235 12.41 -20.24 -11.54
CA GLU A 235 13.52 -19.65 -10.77
C GLU A 235 14.73 -19.37 -11.68
N ARG A 236 15.03 -20.26 -12.64
CA ARG A 236 16.06 -20.01 -13.66
C ARG A 236 15.69 -18.86 -14.59
N ALA A 237 14.41 -18.70 -14.94
CA ALA A 237 13.94 -17.56 -15.72
C ALA A 237 14.10 -16.24 -14.96
N GLN A 238 13.83 -16.21 -13.65
CA GLN A 238 14.06 -15.04 -12.79
C GLN A 238 15.55 -14.69 -12.62
N ILE A 239 16.43 -15.68 -12.44
CA ILE A 239 17.89 -15.47 -12.37
C ILE A 239 18.43 -14.93 -13.71
N ARG A 240 17.95 -15.47 -14.84
CA ARG A 240 18.40 -15.03 -16.17
C ARG A 240 17.84 -13.67 -16.59
N LEU A 241 16.66 -13.26 -16.10
CA LEU A 241 16.10 -11.91 -16.34
C LEU A 241 17.01 -10.77 -15.82
N GLY A 242 17.91 -11.06 -14.88
CA GLY A 242 18.91 -10.11 -14.38
C GLY A 242 20.12 -9.87 -15.29
N SER A 243 20.22 -10.56 -16.44
CA SER A 243 21.39 -10.45 -17.33
C SER A 243 21.01 -10.44 -18.81
N TYR A 244 20.61 -9.30 -19.39
CA TYR A 244 20.41 -9.22 -20.85
C TYR A 244 20.90 -7.92 -21.48
N GLY A 245 21.76 -8.08 -22.49
CA GLY A 245 22.19 -7.06 -23.45
C GLY A 245 21.24 -6.92 -24.66
N PRO A 246 21.56 -6.03 -25.61
CA PRO A 246 20.59 -5.35 -26.49
C PRO A 246 19.93 -6.20 -27.61
N ASP A 247 20.44 -7.37 -27.97
CA ASP A 247 20.07 -7.98 -29.26
C ASP A 247 19.02 -9.10 -29.20
N GLY A 248 18.44 -9.39 -28.02
CA GLY A 248 17.33 -10.35 -27.91
C GLY A 248 17.64 -11.81 -28.31
N ALA A 249 18.89 -12.14 -28.64
CA ALA A 249 19.34 -13.47 -29.07
C ALA A 249 19.13 -14.59 -28.03
N ALA A 250 19.00 -14.23 -26.75
CA ALA A 250 18.67 -15.18 -25.69
C ALA A 250 17.23 -15.73 -25.81
N ARG A 251 16.27 -14.93 -26.30
CA ARG A 251 14.86 -15.33 -26.42
C ARG A 251 14.63 -16.53 -27.32
N LYS A 252 15.49 -16.74 -28.33
CA LYS A 252 15.33 -17.82 -29.31
C LYS A 252 15.84 -19.16 -28.76
N ARG A 253 17.02 -19.16 -28.11
CA ARG A 253 17.58 -20.35 -27.46
C ARG A 253 16.74 -20.82 -26.27
N ASP A 254 16.23 -19.90 -25.45
CA ASP A 254 15.40 -20.26 -24.29
C ASP A 254 14.03 -20.83 -24.71
N ARG A 255 13.46 -20.39 -25.85
CA ARG A 255 12.27 -21.00 -26.44
C ARG A 255 12.56 -22.42 -26.96
N GLU A 256 13.68 -22.60 -27.65
CA GLU A 256 14.10 -23.91 -28.18
C GLU A 256 14.42 -24.91 -27.04
N GLU A 257 15.03 -24.46 -25.94
CA GLU A 257 15.29 -25.25 -24.72
C GLU A 257 13.97 -25.62 -24.00
N PHE A 258 13.04 -24.66 -23.88
CA PHE A 258 11.69 -24.90 -23.35
C PHE A 258 10.90 -25.92 -24.20
N GLU A 259 10.92 -25.79 -25.53
CA GLU A 259 10.24 -26.74 -26.42
C GLU A 259 10.90 -28.14 -26.39
N GLY A 260 12.21 -28.21 -26.16
CA GLY A 260 12.96 -29.47 -25.99
C GLY A 260 12.65 -30.21 -24.69
N ASP A 261 12.59 -29.51 -23.55
CA ASP A 261 12.31 -30.10 -22.23
C ASP A 261 10.90 -30.71 -22.12
N PHE A 262 9.94 -30.22 -22.93
CA PHE A 262 8.57 -30.74 -23.00
C PHE A 262 8.27 -31.56 -24.28
N GLY A 263 9.24 -31.69 -25.20
CA GLY A 263 9.08 -32.33 -26.51
C GLY A 263 9.15 -33.87 -26.51
N HIS A 264 9.62 -34.50 -25.43
CA HIS A 264 9.75 -35.97 -25.35
C HIS A 264 8.55 -36.67 -24.68
N GLY A 265 7.33 -36.20 -24.99
CA GLY A 265 6.07 -36.80 -24.51
C GLY A 265 5.21 -37.50 -25.57
N ALA A 266 5.58 -37.45 -26.86
CA ALA A 266 4.75 -38.00 -27.95
C ALA A 266 5.48 -39.07 -28.76
N ALA A 267 5.89 -40.15 -28.10
CA ALA A 267 6.22 -41.42 -28.77
C ALA A 267 5.79 -42.60 -27.89
N ALA A 268 4.48 -42.76 -27.70
CA ALA A 268 3.88 -44.01 -27.25
C ALA A 268 3.16 -44.66 -28.44
N GLY A 269 3.48 -45.93 -28.68
CA GLY A 269 3.21 -46.63 -29.92
C GLY A 269 1.76 -46.90 -30.28
N SER A 270 1.56 -47.15 -31.57
CA SER A 270 0.62 -48.16 -32.05
C SER A 270 1.12 -48.71 -33.38
N CYS A 271 1.61 -49.94 -33.40
CA CYS A 271 1.59 -50.75 -34.61
C CYS A 271 1.35 -52.21 -34.18
N VAL A 272 0.08 -52.51 -33.89
CA VAL A 272 -0.47 -53.84 -34.07
C VAL A 272 -1.21 -53.80 -35.39
N ARG A 273 -0.71 -54.53 -36.40
CA ARG A 273 -1.48 -55.02 -37.54
C ARG A 273 -0.97 -56.42 -37.89
N ASP A 274 -1.83 -57.39 -37.62
CA ASP A 274 -2.18 -58.55 -38.44
C ASP A 274 -1.07 -59.31 -39.18
N CYS A 275 -0.79 -60.52 -38.68
CA CYS A 275 -0.85 -61.79 -39.43
C CYS A 275 -1.20 -62.90 -38.43
#